data_AF-A0A4R4XPZ2-F1
#
_entry.id   AF-A0A4R4XPZ2-F1
#
_cell.length_a   1.000
_cell.length_b   1.000
_cell.length_c   1.000
_cell.angle_alpha   90.00
_cell.angle_beta   90.00
_cell.angle_gamma   90.00
#
_symmetry.space_group_name_H-M   'P 1'
#
loop_
_entity.id
_entity.type
_entity.pdbx_description
1 polymer ?
#
loop_
_entity_poly.entity_id
_entity_poly.type
_entity_poly.pdbx_seq_one_letter_code
_entity_poly.pdbx_strand_id
1 'polypeptide(L)'
;MSSAVVVPAALAATHRASSCGSAWIDGLPALAEQRLAAWRLRPDGAAWHGMVALALPVVRADGSAAVLKLQPVTEDTAGEPVGLRAWG
;
A
#
# COMPACT_ATOMS: atom_id res chain seq x y z
N MET A 1 -14.86 7.05 11.63
CA MET A 1 -13.46 7.37 11.97
C MET A 1 -12.80 7.76 10.67
N SER A 2 -12.21 8.96 10.58
CA SER A 2 -11.60 9.43 9.33
C SER A 2 -10.29 8.68 9.11
N SER A 3 -10.14 8.03 7.95
CA SER A 3 -8.88 7.35 7.62
C SER A 3 -7.76 8.35 7.44
N ALA A 4 -6.63 8.13 8.11
CA ALA A 4 -5.44 8.97 7.96
C ALA A 4 -4.71 8.71 6.63
N VAL A 5 -4.99 7.58 5.96
CA VAL A 5 -4.37 7.21 4.69
C VAL A 5 -5.24 7.71 3.54
N VAL A 6 -4.71 8.69 2.80
CA VAL A 6 -5.31 9.25 1.59
C VAL A 6 -4.84 8.45 0.38
N VAL A 7 -5.79 7.91 -0.40
CA VAL A 7 -5.48 7.22 -1.65
C VAL A 7 -5.21 8.25 -2.74
N PRO A 8 -4.04 8.23 -3.40
CA PRO A 8 -3.76 9.15 -4.50
C PRO A 8 -4.77 9.01 -5.64
N ALA A 9 -5.31 10.13 -6.11
CA ALA A 9 -6.38 10.15 -7.12
C ALA A 9 -5.98 9.43 -8.42
N ALA A 10 -4.70 9.57 -8.83
CA ALA A 10 -4.19 8.90 -10.02
C ALA A 10 -4.13 7.36 -9.86
N LEU A 11 -3.76 6.85 -8.68
CA LEU A 11 -3.81 5.41 -8.38
C LEU A 11 -5.27 4.91 -8.43
N ALA A 12 -6.19 5.66 -7.85
CA ALA A 12 -7.62 5.34 -7.89
C ALA A 12 -8.16 5.30 -9.33
N ALA A 13 -7.78 6.27 -10.17
CA ALA A 13 -8.18 6.30 -11.57
C ALA A 13 -7.67 5.09 -12.36
N THR A 14 -6.40 4.73 -12.22
CA THR A 14 -5.80 3.56 -12.89
C THR A 14 -6.53 2.27 -12.54
N HIS A 15 -6.82 2.04 -11.25
CA HIS A 15 -7.48 0.82 -10.81
C HIS A 15 -8.97 0.79 -11.17
N ARG A 16 -9.69 1.93 -11.08
CA ARG A 16 -11.11 2.00 -11.45
C ARG A 16 -11.37 1.79 -12.94
N ALA A 17 -10.37 2.01 -13.79
CA ALA A 17 -10.44 1.65 -15.21
C ALA A 17 -10.37 0.13 -15.45
N SER A 18 -10.01 -0.67 -14.43
CA SER A 18 -10.02 -2.14 -14.50
C SER A 18 -11.28 -2.72 -13.87
N SER A 19 -11.73 -3.87 -14.36
CA SER A 19 -12.98 -4.53 -13.91
C SER A 19 -12.99 -4.92 -12.44
N CYS A 20 -11.83 -5.14 -11.81
CA CYS A 20 -11.70 -5.58 -10.42
C CYS A 20 -11.07 -4.52 -9.48
N GLY A 21 -10.54 -3.41 -10.00
CA GLY A 21 -9.74 -2.49 -9.21
C GLY A 21 -10.54 -1.56 -8.29
N SER A 22 -11.82 -1.31 -8.58
CA SER A 22 -12.68 -0.44 -7.74
C SER A 22 -12.83 -0.98 -6.31
N ALA A 23 -13.12 -2.28 -6.15
CA ALA A 23 -13.27 -2.89 -4.84
C ALA A 23 -11.98 -2.82 -4.01
N TRP A 24 -10.82 -2.96 -4.66
CA TRP A 24 -9.54 -2.82 -3.99
C TRP A 24 -9.29 -1.37 -3.54
N ILE A 25 -9.55 -0.38 -4.40
CA ILE A 25 -9.41 1.05 -4.05
C ILE A 25 -10.31 1.43 -2.89
N ASP A 26 -11.55 0.95 -2.87
CA ASP A 26 -12.51 1.26 -1.80
C ASP A 26 -12.09 0.62 -0.46
N GLY A 27 -11.45 -0.55 -0.50
CA GLY A 27 -10.92 -1.23 0.68
C GLY A 27 -9.52 -0.76 1.13
N LEU A 28 -8.79 -0.04 0.28
CA LEU A 28 -7.38 0.31 0.50
C LEU A 28 -7.12 1.13 1.78
N PRO A 29 -7.93 2.15 2.14
CA PRO A 29 -7.72 2.90 3.38
C PRO A 29 -7.77 2.00 4.63
N ALA A 30 -8.81 1.15 4.73
CA ALA A 30 -8.98 0.23 5.85
C ALA A 30 -7.86 -0.83 5.89
N LEU A 31 -7.45 -1.33 4.71
CA LEU A 31 -6.32 -2.23 4.59
C LEU A 31 -5.04 -1.59 5.17
N ALA A 32 -4.77 -0.34 4.81
CA ALA A 32 -3.59 0.37 5.28
C ALA A 32 -3.59 0.55 6.81
N GLU A 33 -4.71 0.98 7.39
CA GLU A 33 -4.85 1.13 8.83
C GLU A 33 -4.63 -0.18 9.59
N GLN A 34 -5.21 -1.28 9.09
CA GLN A 34 -5.02 -2.60 9.68
C GLN A 34 -3.54 -3.02 9.68
N ARG A 35 -2.80 -2.77 8.59
CA ARG A 35 -1.38 -3.14 8.51
C ARG A 35 -0.51 -2.23 9.36
N LEU A 36 -0.81 -0.93 9.40
CA LEU A 36 -0.14 0.03 10.28
C LEU A 36 -0.27 -0.41 11.76
N ALA A 37 -1.49 -0.74 12.19
CA ALA A 37 -1.75 -1.21 13.55
C ALA A 37 -1.07 -2.56 13.83
N ALA A 38 -1.29 -3.56 12.98
CA ALA A 38 -0.77 -4.92 13.18
C ALA A 38 0.77 -4.96 13.24
N TRP A 39 1.45 -4.10 12.49
CA TRP A 39 2.91 -4.05 12.42
C TRP A 39 3.52 -2.93 13.27
N ARG A 40 2.70 -2.20 14.05
CA ARG A 40 3.12 -1.07 14.90
C ARG A 40 3.93 -0.03 14.12
N LEU A 41 3.44 0.33 12.94
CA LEU A 41 4.04 1.33 12.05
C LEU A 41 3.39 2.69 12.26
N ARG A 42 4.20 3.75 12.22
CA ARG A 42 3.71 5.13 12.26
C ARG A 42 3.93 5.78 10.89
N PRO A 43 2.89 6.35 10.24
CA PRO A 43 3.07 7.11 9.00
C PRO A 43 4.09 8.24 9.16
N ASP A 44 4.90 8.44 8.11
CA ASP A 44 6.02 9.38 8.11
C ASP A 44 6.06 10.22 6.81
N GLY A 45 4.91 10.79 6.46
CA GLY A 45 4.77 11.64 5.29
C GLY A 45 3.61 11.23 4.39
N ALA A 46 3.53 11.90 3.24
CA ALA A 46 2.49 11.63 2.25
C ALA A 46 2.73 10.30 1.53
N ALA A 47 1.64 9.60 1.20
CA ALA A 47 1.73 8.41 0.37
C ALA A 47 2.17 8.77 -1.05
N TRP A 48 3.03 7.93 -1.61
CA TRP A 48 3.37 7.90 -3.02
C TRP A 48 2.58 6.79 -3.72
N HIS A 49 2.60 6.77 -5.04
CA HIS A 49 2.06 5.66 -5.81
C HIS A 49 2.87 5.39 -7.08
N GLY A 50 2.91 4.12 -7.47
CA GLY A 50 3.26 3.70 -8.82
C GLY A 50 2.00 3.53 -9.67
N MET A 51 2.10 2.69 -10.70
CA MET A 51 0.93 2.28 -11.49
C MET A 51 0.01 1.34 -10.70
N VAL A 52 0.59 0.40 -9.94
CA VAL A 52 -0.14 -0.73 -9.35
C VAL A 52 -0.30 -0.61 -7.83
N ALA A 53 0.60 0.10 -7.14
CA ALA A 53 0.73 0.06 -5.69
C ALA A 53 0.68 1.46 -5.04
N LEU A 54 0.16 1.48 -3.81
CA LEU A 54 0.39 2.54 -2.84
C LEU A 54 1.73 2.28 -2.12
N ALA A 55 2.51 3.32 -1.91
CA ALA A 55 3.73 3.28 -1.08
C ALA A 55 3.64 4.36 0.00
N LEU A 56 3.50 3.96 1.27
CA LEU A 56 3.40 4.86 2.40
C LEU A 56 4.71 4.86 3.21
N PRO A 57 5.42 6.00 3.31
CA PRO A 57 6.54 6.14 4.23
C PRO A 57 6.09 5.90 5.67
N VAL A 58 6.86 5.11 6.42
CA VAL A 58 6.55 4.76 7.81
C VAL A 58 7.81 4.67 8.66
N VAL A 59 7.67 4.91 9.96
CA VAL A 59 8.67 4.58 10.98
C VAL A 59 8.23 3.31 11.72
N ARG A 60 9.16 2.37 11.88
CA ARG A 60 8.96 1.15 12.66
C ARG A 60 9.08 1.41 14.16
N ALA A 61 8.68 0.44 14.96
CA ALA A 61 8.77 0.52 16.41
C ALA A 61 10.19 0.73 16.96
N ASP A 62 11.22 0.29 16.24
CA ASP A 62 12.64 0.47 16.58
C ASP A 62 13.19 1.83 16.12
N GLY A 63 12.35 2.70 15.54
CA GLY A 63 12.73 3.99 14.99
C GLY A 63 13.30 3.96 13.58
N SER A 64 13.48 2.77 12.96
CA SER A 64 14.00 2.67 11.60
C SER A 64 12.95 3.08 10.56
N ALA A 65 13.41 3.74 9.49
CA ALA A 65 12.56 4.12 8.36
C ALA A 65 12.24 2.91 7.47
N ALA A 66 11.02 2.87 6.94
CA ALA A 66 10.55 1.86 6.01
C ALA A 66 9.45 2.41 5.09
N VAL A 67 8.98 1.56 4.16
CA VAL A 67 7.83 1.85 3.30
C VAL A 67 6.82 0.72 3.44
N LEU A 68 5.57 1.05 3.78
CA LEU A 68 4.43 0.14 3.67
C LEU A 68 3.91 0.18 2.23
N LYS A 69 4.22 -0.88 1.47
CA LYS A 69 3.74 -1.04 0.10
C LYS A 69 2.48 -1.92 0.08
N LEU A 70 1.41 -1.45 -0.56
CA LEU A 70 0.13 -2.15 -0.68
C LEU A 70 -0.30 -2.21 -2.15
N GLN A 71 -0.61 -3.40 -2.63
CA GLN A 71 -1.07 -3.65 -4.00
C GLN A 71 -2.03 -4.85 -4.03
N PRO A 72 -2.85 -5.01 -5.09
CA PRO A 72 -3.61 -6.23 -5.30
C PRO A 72 -2.69 -7.44 -5.47
N VAL A 73 -3.15 -8.61 -5.03
CA VAL A 73 -2.51 -9.89 -5.32
C VAL A 73 -3.16 -10.47 -6.57
N THR A 74 -2.38 -10.57 -7.63
CA THR A 74 -2.73 -11.16 -8.94
C THR A 74 -1.66 -12.19 -9.31
N GLU A 75 -1.84 -12.88 -10.44
CA GLU A 75 -0.82 -13.78 -10.97
C GLU A 75 0.54 -13.07 -11.15
N ASP A 76 0.52 -11.85 -11.70
CA ASP A 76 1.73 -11.06 -11.92
C ASP A 76 2.41 -10.58 -10.63
N THR A 77 1.65 -10.33 -9.57
CA THR A 77 2.17 -9.72 -8.33
C THR A 77 2.43 -10.71 -7.21
N ALA A 78 1.89 -11.94 -7.28
CA ALA A 78 2.03 -12.94 -6.23
C ALA A 78 3.50 -13.33 -5.96
N GLY A 79 4.33 -13.35 -7.01
CA GLY A 79 5.76 -13.68 -6.91
C GLY A 79 6.64 -12.55 -6.39
N GLU A 80 6.14 -11.30 -6.38
CA GLU A 80 6.97 -10.12 -6.12
C GLU A 80 7.67 -10.16 -4.74
N PRO A 81 7.01 -10.49 -3.61
CA PRO A 81 7.68 -10.53 -2.32
C PRO A 81 8.82 -11.56 -2.25
N VAL A 82 8.68 -12.68 -2.97
CA VAL A 82 9.74 -13.71 -3.06
C VAL A 82 10.88 -13.22 -3.93
N GLY A 83 10.56 -12.64 -5.09
CA GLY A 83 11.56 -12.06 -6.01
C GLY A 83 12.38 -10.95 -5.36
N LEU A 84 11.74 -10.01 -4.66
CA LEU A 84 12.43 -8.91 -3.97
C LEU A 84 13.35 -9.40 -2.85
N ARG A 85 13.00 -10.48 -2.14
CA ARG A 85 13.88 -11.08 -1.12
C ARG A 85 15.12 -11.73 -1.73
N ALA A 86 15.01 -12.24 -2.95
CA ALA A 86 16.13 -12.86 -3.66
C ALA A 86 17.04 -11.85 -4.37
N TRP A 87 16.55 -10.62 -4.65
CA TRP A 87 17.24 -9.64 -5.48
C TRP A 87 18.53 -9.08 -4.85
N GLY A 88 18.56 -8.86 -3.53
CA GLY A 88 19.72 -8.25 -2.84
C GLY A 88 19.71 -6.73 -2.92
#